data_AF-B4GQJ5-F1
#
_entry.id   AF-B4GQJ5-F1
#
_cell.length_a   1.000
_cell.length_b   1.000
_cell.length_c   1.000
_cell.angle_alpha   90.00
_cell.angle_beta   90.00
_cell.angle_gamma   90.00
#
_symmetry.space_group_name_H-M   'P 1'
#
loop_
_entity.id
_entity.type
_entity.pdbx_description
1 polymer ?
#
loop_
_entity_poly.entity_id
_entity_poly.type
_entity_poly.pdbx_seq_one_letter_code
_entity_poly.pdbx_strand_id
1 'polypeptide(L)'
;MSDKYAVPNKLPGKTVSVLKHRKRRILQDQAVIEQKKNDRIKRRQKTKTHHKFRRAESFVMGYLKAERTSNRIRQTILKTNVTEQSAAAADDSNPKLLFVMRHAGKKIFDKTTTDIFKTLRMGQRHNAVFLENTKENQLLLRVIEPFVAYGNPSLSTIRELVFKKGFARIDGKKTAIQSNTMVEEHLGEKGVICLEDIIHEICTVGPNFAAVTQFLCAFTMSSPRNGWQKKVSGFIQTRRGVWLSWKCHQRTGCPLPLESPNLVDFLSDCSVYNTIFYI
;
A
#
# COMPACT_ATOMS: atom_id res chain seq x y z
N MET A 1 43.89 64.42 -26.15
CA MET A 1 43.70 64.78 -24.74
C MET A 1 42.22 65.13 -24.62
N SER A 2 41.33 64.36 -23.98
CA SER A 2 41.13 64.37 -22.52
C SER A 2 39.99 63.42 -22.07
N ASP A 3 40.01 62.14 -22.45
CA ASP A 3 38.99 61.16 -22.00
C ASP A 3 39.49 60.21 -20.91
N LYS A 4 40.32 60.70 -19.97
CA LYS A 4 40.92 59.84 -18.93
C LYS A 4 40.16 59.76 -17.61
N TYR A 5 39.09 60.52 -17.38
CA TYR A 5 38.40 60.52 -16.08
C TYR A 5 36.89 60.76 -16.20
N ALA A 6 36.13 59.78 -16.72
CA ALA A 6 34.71 59.68 -16.40
C ALA A 6 34.57 58.88 -15.11
N VAL A 7 34.46 59.57 -13.95
CA VAL A 7 34.14 58.92 -12.68
C VAL A 7 32.71 58.38 -12.78
N PRO A 8 32.48 57.05 -12.75
CA PRO A 8 31.12 56.53 -12.80
C PRO A 8 30.39 56.98 -11.54
N ASN A 9 29.31 57.73 -11.74
CA ASN A 9 28.45 58.30 -10.69
C ASN A 9 27.65 57.18 -9.99
N LYS A 10 28.34 56.24 -9.34
CA LYS A 10 27.73 55.16 -8.55
C LYS A 10 27.70 55.61 -7.10
N LEU A 11 26.54 56.07 -6.66
CA LEU A 11 26.26 56.32 -5.24
C LEU A 11 26.66 55.09 -4.43
N PRO A 12 27.32 55.25 -3.26
CA PRO A 12 27.78 54.12 -2.47
C PRO A 12 26.59 53.25 -2.08
N GLY A 13 26.62 51.99 -2.52
CA GLY A 13 25.58 51.02 -2.20
C GLY A 13 25.48 50.84 -0.69
N LYS A 14 24.30 51.07 -0.13
CA LYS A 14 24.04 50.87 1.30
C LYS A 14 24.46 49.46 1.69
N THR A 15 25.40 49.32 2.64
CA THR A 15 25.82 48.01 3.14
C THR A 15 24.66 47.39 3.92
N VAL A 16 24.00 46.40 3.31
CA VAL A 16 22.87 45.72 3.94
C VAL A 16 23.39 44.53 4.72
N SER A 17 23.07 44.47 6.02
CA SER A 17 23.50 43.35 6.87
C SER A 17 22.94 42.01 6.38
N VAL A 18 23.71 40.94 6.58
CA VAL A 18 23.32 39.56 6.23
C VAL A 18 22.00 39.17 6.88
N LEU A 19 21.74 39.64 8.11
CA LEU A 19 20.48 39.40 8.83
C LEU A 19 19.26 39.97 8.11
N LYS A 20 19.39 41.15 7.48
CA LYS A 20 18.29 41.76 6.72
C LYS A 20 17.97 40.98 5.44
N HIS A 21 18.97 40.40 4.79
CA HIS A 21 18.76 39.49 3.66
C HIS A 21 18.06 38.19 4.07
N ARG A 22 18.47 37.59 5.20
CA ARG A 22 17.84 36.38 5.75
C ARG A 22 16.38 36.62 6.13
N LYS A 23 16.08 37.72 6.84
CA LYS A 23 14.69 38.10 7.18
C LYS A 23 13.83 38.29 5.93
N ARG A 24 14.36 38.93 4.88
CA ARG A 24 13.64 39.11 3.60
C ARG A 24 13.32 37.75 2.95
N ARG A 25 14.28 36.82 2.93
CA ARG A 25 14.06 35.48 2.35
C ARG A 25 12.96 34.71 3.09
N ILE A 26 12.99 34.72 4.43
CA ILE A 26 11.96 34.06 5.26
C ILE A 26 10.57 34.63 4.96
N LEU A 27 10.43 35.95 4.88
CA LEU A 27 9.15 36.60 4.57
C LEU A 27 8.68 36.26 3.14
N GLN A 28 9.60 36.20 2.17
CA GLN A 28 9.28 35.77 0.80
C GLN A 28 8.82 34.31 0.77
N ASP A 29 9.50 33.41 1.46
CA ASP A 29 9.13 32.00 1.54
C ASP A 29 7.74 31.83 2.18
N GLN A 30 7.45 32.57 3.27
CA GLN A 30 6.14 32.61 3.92
C GLN A 30 5.05 33.11 2.96
N ALA A 31 5.29 34.24 2.27
CA ALA A 31 4.34 34.80 1.30
C ALA A 31 4.05 33.83 0.14
N VAL A 32 5.08 33.12 -0.36
CA VAL A 32 4.91 32.09 -1.41
C VAL A 32 4.07 30.92 -0.91
N ILE A 33 4.27 30.47 0.34
CA ILE A 33 3.47 29.41 0.96
C ILE A 33 2.01 29.85 1.09
N GLU A 34 1.76 31.07 1.55
CA GLU A 34 0.41 31.63 1.71
C GLU A 34 -0.29 31.81 0.36
N GLN A 35 0.39 32.36 -0.64
CA GLN A 35 -0.14 32.49 -1.99
C GLN A 35 -0.52 31.11 -2.57
N LYS A 36 0.35 30.10 -2.43
CA LYS A 36 0.05 28.72 -2.84
C LYS A 36 -1.15 28.14 -2.10
N LYS A 37 -1.34 28.46 -0.81
CA LYS A 37 -2.54 28.05 -0.03
C LYS A 37 -3.80 28.73 -0.58
N ASN A 38 -3.74 30.04 -0.81
CA ASN A 38 -4.87 30.82 -1.32
C ASN A 38 -5.28 30.38 -2.73
N ASP A 39 -4.32 30.13 -3.61
CA ASP A 39 -4.58 29.60 -4.95
C ASP A 39 -5.23 28.21 -4.91
N ARG A 40 -4.80 27.35 -3.99
CA ARG A 40 -5.45 26.04 -3.77
C ARG A 40 -6.90 26.21 -3.30
N ILE A 41 -7.16 27.17 -2.41
CA ILE A 41 -8.52 27.46 -1.91
C ILE A 41 -9.39 28.01 -3.05
N LYS A 42 -8.90 29.00 -3.81
CA LYS A 42 -9.60 29.58 -4.97
C LYS A 42 -9.91 28.52 -6.03
N ARG A 43 -8.96 27.65 -6.37
CA ARG A 43 -9.19 26.52 -7.30
C ARG A 43 -10.29 25.57 -6.79
N ARG A 44 -10.29 25.26 -5.49
CA ARG A 44 -11.34 24.42 -4.88
C ARG A 44 -12.70 25.10 -4.92
N GLN A 45 -12.77 26.40 -4.61
CA GLN A 45 -14.01 27.19 -4.67
C GLN A 45 -14.56 27.28 -6.09
N LYS A 46 -13.72 27.60 -7.09
CA LYS A 46 -14.11 27.62 -8.51
C LYS A 46 -14.65 26.27 -9.01
N THR A 47 -14.18 25.16 -8.43
CA THR A 47 -14.71 23.82 -8.77
C THR A 47 -16.10 23.58 -8.15
N LYS A 48 -16.45 24.28 -7.07
CA LYS A 48 -17.75 24.19 -6.39
C LYS A 48 -18.82 25.11 -6.98
N THR A 49 -18.43 26.24 -7.59
CA THR A 49 -19.38 27.24 -8.12
C THR A 49 -20.22 26.73 -9.28
N HIS A 50 -19.70 25.79 -10.08
CA HIS A 50 -20.48 25.15 -11.14
C HIS A 50 -21.04 23.82 -10.66
N HIS A 51 -22.36 23.66 -10.73
CA HIS A 51 -22.98 22.35 -10.55
C HIS A 51 -22.46 21.40 -11.64
N LYS A 52 -21.73 20.37 -11.21
CA LYS A 52 -21.20 19.36 -12.13
C LYS A 52 -22.38 18.63 -12.77
N PHE A 53 -22.64 18.88 -14.05
CA PHE A 53 -23.60 18.11 -14.83
C PHE A 53 -23.28 16.62 -14.72
N ARG A 54 -24.22 15.85 -14.20
CA ARG A 54 -24.09 14.39 -14.05
C ARG A 54 -24.81 13.73 -15.22
N ARG A 55 -24.07 12.99 -16.05
CA ARG A 55 -24.66 12.16 -17.11
C ARG A 55 -25.61 11.12 -16.52
N ALA A 56 -26.70 10.83 -17.20
CA ALA A 56 -27.70 9.83 -16.79
C ALA A 56 -27.07 8.46 -16.51
N GLU A 57 -26.13 8.03 -17.36
CA GLU A 57 -25.33 6.81 -17.16
C GLU A 57 -24.68 6.73 -15.77
N SER A 58 -24.24 7.86 -15.21
CA SER A 58 -23.54 7.87 -13.91
C SER A 58 -24.41 7.40 -12.75
N PHE A 59 -25.74 7.48 -12.88
CA PHE A 59 -26.68 6.95 -11.91
C PHE A 59 -26.79 5.43 -12.02
N VAL A 60 -26.87 4.91 -13.25
CA VAL A 60 -27.06 3.48 -13.55
C VAL A 60 -25.78 2.66 -13.36
N MET A 61 -24.62 3.22 -13.69
CA MET A 61 -23.33 2.52 -13.66
C MET A 61 -22.97 1.94 -12.29
N GLY A 62 -23.46 2.53 -11.20
CA GLY A 62 -23.27 1.99 -9.86
C GLY A 62 -24.02 0.66 -9.65
N TYR A 63 -25.28 0.62 -10.09
CA TYR A 63 -26.13 -0.57 -10.00
C TYR A 63 -25.59 -1.70 -10.88
N LEU A 64 -25.25 -1.41 -12.14
CA LEU A 64 -24.66 -2.40 -13.06
C LEU A 64 -23.36 -3.00 -12.51
N LYS A 65 -22.53 -2.19 -11.85
CA LYS A 65 -21.31 -2.70 -11.21
C LYS A 65 -21.62 -3.60 -10.02
N ALA A 66 -22.58 -3.22 -9.18
CA ALA A 66 -23.02 -4.04 -8.05
C ALA A 66 -23.60 -5.38 -8.51
N GLU A 67 -24.42 -5.38 -9.56
CA GLU A 67 -25.01 -6.57 -10.16
C GLU A 67 -23.94 -7.52 -10.76
N ARG A 68 -22.98 -6.97 -11.52
CA ARG A 68 -21.87 -7.79 -12.04
C ARG A 68 -21.07 -8.43 -10.91
N THR A 69 -20.83 -7.71 -9.82
CA THR A 69 -20.14 -8.25 -8.66
C THR A 69 -20.97 -9.31 -7.93
N SER A 70 -22.28 -9.13 -7.73
CA SER A 70 -23.12 -10.14 -7.08
C SER A 70 -23.18 -11.43 -7.90
N ASN A 71 -23.27 -11.31 -9.23
CA ASN A 71 -23.25 -12.48 -10.12
C ASN A 71 -21.91 -13.20 -10.06
N ARG A 72 -20.79 -12.47 -10.06
CA ARG A 72 -19.45 -13.06 -9.85
C ARG A 72 -19.35 -13.78 -8.51
N ILE A 73 -19.84 -13.18 -7.43
CA ILE A 73 -19.80 -13.80 -6.09
C ILE A 73 -20.59 -15.09 -6.09
N ARG A 74 -21.82 -15.08 -6.64
CA ARG A 74 -22.64 -16.28 -6.81
C ARG A 74 -21.90 -17.37 -7.58
N GLN A 75 -21.29 -17.04 -8.70
CA GLN A 75 -20.48 -17.98 -9.50
C GLN A 75 -19.26 -18.50 -8.74
N THR A 76 -18.61 -17.64 -7.95
CA THR A 76 -17.45 -18.03 -7.14
C THR A 76 -17.87 -19.05 -6.10
N ILE A 77 -18.94 -18.78 -5.34
CA ILE A 77 -19.48 -19.69 -4.32
C ILE A 77 -19.79 -21.07 -4.91
N LEU A 78 -20.48 -21.10 -6.06
CA LEU A 78 -20.82 -22.35 -6.76
C LEU A 78 -19.58 -23.16 -7.17
N LYS A 79 -18.51 -22.48 -7.61
CA LYS A 79 -17.24 -23.12 -7.99
C LYS A 79 -16.41 -23.57 -6.80
N THR A 80 -16.52 -22.86 -5.68
CA THR A 80 -15.68 -23.07 -4.50
C THR A 80 -16.15 -24.18 -3.58
N ASN A 81 -17.27 -24.84 -3.88
CA ASN A 81 -17.70 -26.12 -3.29
C ASN A 81 -16.73 -27.25 -3.69
N VAL A 82 -15.43 -27.03 -3.45
CA VAL A 82 -14.34 -27.97 -3.65
C VAL A 82 -14.26 -28.80 -2.37
N THR A 83 -14.33 -30.12 -2.55
CA THR A 83 -14.42 -31.18 -1.54
C THR A 83 -13.48 -30.98 -0.36
N GLU A 84 -13.94 -31.29 0.86
CA GLU A 84 -13.17 -31.22 2.12
C GLU A 84 -11.79 -31.88 2.05
N GLN A 85 -11.65 -32.91 1.21
CA GLN A 85 -10.42 -33.64 0.91
C GLN A 85 -9.31 -32.76 0.29
N SER A 86 -9.67 -31.78 -0.54
CA SER A 86 -8.73 -30.84 -1.15
C SER A 86 -8.20 -29.77 -0.18
N ALA A 87 -8.98 -29.47 0.88
CA ALA A 87 -8.58 -28.55 1.94
C ALA A 87 -7.61 -29.22 2.91
N ALA A 88 -7.84 -30.50 3.26
CA ALA A 88 -6.98 -31.27 4.15
C ALA A 88 -5.56 -31.49 3.57
N ALA A 89 -5.43 -31.75 2.26
CA ALA A 89 -4.13 -31.92 1.61
C ALA A 89 -3.31 -30.62 1.50
N ALA A 90 -3.94 -29.46 1.71
CA ALA A 90 -3.28 -28.17 1.61
C ALA A 90 -2.73 -27.67 2.96
N ASP A 91 -3.28 -28.14 4.08
CA ASP A 91 -3.01 -27.60 5.43
C ASP A 91 -1.54 -27.71 5.87
N ASP A 92 -0.81 -28.77 5.49
CA ASP A 92 0.60 -28.93 5.89
C ASP A 92 1.59 -28.05 5.11
N SER A 93 1.24 -27.68 3.87
CA SER A 93 2.07 -26.84 3.01
C SER A 93 1.72 -25.36 3.09
N ASN A 94 0.56 -25.04 3.68
CA ASN A 94 0.00 -23.72 3.62
C ASN A 94 0.65 -22.79 4.67
N PRO A 95 0.97 -21.56 4.28
CA PRO A 95 1.48 -20.54 5.19
C PRO A 95 0.41 -20.18 6.24
N LYS A 96 0.79 -20.09 7.52
CA LYS A 96 -0.14 -19.74 8.60
C LYS A 96 -0.59 -18.27 8.57
N LEU A 97 0.25 -17.38 8.07
CA LEU A 97 0.02 -15.93 8.09
C LEU A 97 -0.13 -15.36 6.67
N LEU A 98 -1.14 -14.52 6.50
CA LEU A 98 -1.39 -13.75 5.29
C LEU A 98 -1.28 -12.26 5.57
N PHE A 99 -0.56 -11.56 4.72
CA PHE A 99 -0.55 -10.11 4.64
C PHE A 99 -1.43 -9.67 3.47
N VAL A 100 -2.47 -8.89 3.78
CA VAL A 100 -3.55 -8.58 2.86
C VAL A 100 -3.59 -7.08 2.64
N MET A 101 -3.51 -6.62 1.39
CA MET A 101 -3.51 -5.20 1.01
C MET A 101 -4.61 -4.89 0.00
N ARG A 102 -5.39 -3.84 0.26
CA ARG A 102 -6.41 -3.36 -0.68
C ARG A 102 -5.82 -2.43 -1.75
N HIS A 103 -5.90 -2.80 -3.03
CA HIS A 103 -5.53 -1.92 -4.17
C HIS A 103 -6.72 -1.19 -4.79
N ALA A 104 -7.94 -1.65 -4.53
CA ALA A 104 -9.17 -1.11 -5.09
C ALA A 104 -9.43 0.38 -4.75
N GLY A 105 -10.25 1.03 -5.59
CA GLY A 105 -10.66 2.42 -5.40
C GLY A 105 -11.51 2.67 -4.13
N LYS A 106 -11.79 3.94 -3.85
CA LYS A 106 -12.49 4.38 -2.62
C LYS A 106 -13.91 3.82 -2.51
N LYS A 107 -14.65 3.75 -3.62
CA LYS A 107 -16.05 3.31 -3.64
C LYS A 107 -16.19 1.91 -4.21
N ILE A 108 -16.78 1.03 -3.42
CA ILE A 108 -17.27 -0.29 -3.82
C ILE A 108 -18.79 -0.18 -3.85
N PHE A 109 -19.43 -0.75 -4.88
CA PHE A 109 -20.87 -0.61 -5.08
C PHE A 109 -21.67 -1.76 -4.45
N ASP A 110 -21.03 -2.91 -4.30
CA ASP A 110 -21.64 -4.08 -3.68
C ASP A 110 -21.60 -4.01 -2.16
N LYS A 111 -22.71 -4.40 -1.52
CA LYS A 111 -22.89 -4.40 -0.07
C LYS A 111 -22.07 -5.51 0.57
N THR A 112 -22.12 -6.73 0.01
CA THR A 112 -21.44 -7.90 0.59
C THR A 112 -19.93 -7.67 0.69
N THR A 113 -19.31 -7.21 -0.39
CA THR A 113 -17.90 -6.84 -0.44
C THR A 113 -17.56 -5.71 0.55
N THR A 114 -18.45 -4.70 0.68
CA THR A 114 -18.23 -3.57 1.59
C THR A 114 -18.24 -4.02 3.04
N ASP A 115 -19.14 -4.94 3.40
CA ASP A 115 -19.24 -5.47 4.75
C ASP A 115 -18.04 -6.35 5.09
N ILE A 116 -17.54 -7.17 4.16
CA ILE A 116 -16.28 -7.91 4.34
C ILE A 116 -15.11 -6.95 4.62
N PHE A 117 -15.00 -5.84 3.88
CA PHE A 117 -13.94 -4.85 4.14
C PHE A 117 -14.07 -4.14 5.49
N LYS A 118 -15.29 -3.99 6.02
CA LYS A 118 -15.49 -3.46 7.38
C LYS A 118 -15.03 -4.49 8.42
N THR A 119 -15.39 -5.76 8.27
CA THR A 119 -14.96 -6.86 9.14
C THR A 119 -13.43 -6.95 9.18
N LEU A 120 -12.78 -6.90 8.02
CA LEU A 120 -11.31 -6.93 7.90
C LEU A 120 -10.63 -5.60 8.25
N ARG A 121 -11.40 -4.53 8.57
CA ARG A 121 -10.90 -3.20 8.93
C ARG A 121 -10.11 -2.49 7.81
N MET A 122 -10.35 -2.86 6.55
CA MET A 122 -9.70 -2.33 5.35
C MET A 122 -10.59 -1.34 4.57
N GLY A 123 -11.06 -0.29 5.23
CA GLY A 123 -12.00 0.68 4.65
C GLY A 123 -11.40 1.64 3.61
N GLN A 124 -10.09 1.94 3.69
CA GLN A 124 -9.41 2.86 2.78
C GLN A 124 -8.53 2.12 1.76
N ARG A 125 -8.20 2.82 0.67
CA ARG A 125 -7.26 2.31 -0.35
C ARG A 125 -5.84 2.24 0.22
N HIS A 126 -5.12 1.17 -0.12
CA HIS A 126 -3.79 0.83 0.41
C HIS A 126 -3.75 0.63 1.92
N ASN A 127 -4.89 0.32 2.53
CA ASN A 127 -4.86 -0.30 3.85
C ASN A 127 -4.42 -1.74 3.73
N ALA A 128 -3.61 -2.19 4.68
CA ALA A 128 -3.18 -3.57 4.79
C ALA A 128 -3.35 -4.09 6.22
N VAL A 129 -3.62 -5.39 6.35
CA VAL A 129 -3.89 -6.08 7.62
C VAL A 129 -3.25 -7.46 7.59
N PHE A 130 -2.78 -7.93 8.74
CA PHE A 130 -2.36 -9.31 8.96
C PHE A 130 -3.60 -10.16 9.25
N LEU A 131 -3.76 -11.26 8.54
CA LEU A 131 -4.82 -12.25 8.74
C LEU A 131 -4.19 -13.61 8.97
N GLU A 132 -4.79 -14.37 9.88
CA GLU A 132 -4.53 -15.78 10.00
C GLU A 132 -5.13 -16.54 8.81
N ASN A 133 -4.44 -17.58 8.35
CA ASN A 133 -4.89 -18.41 7.25
C ASN A 133 -5.90 -19.46 7.71
N THR A 134 -7.11 -19.02 8.07
CA THR A 134 -8.23 -19.92 8.38
C THR A 134 -9.07 -20.22 7.14
N LYS A 135 -9.81 -21.34 7.16
CA LYS A 135 -10.76 -21.70 6.09
C LYS A 135 -11.79 -20.59 5.83
N GLU A 136 -12.24 -19.93 6.88
CA GLU A 136 -13.16 -18.78 6.81
C GLU A 136 -12.51 -17.59 6.11
N ASN A 137 -11.30 -17.22 6.52
CA ASN A 137 -10.57 -16.12 5.91
C ASN A 137 -10.26 -16.39 4.44
N GLN A 138 -9.96 -17.64 4.07
CA GLN A 138 -9.80 -18.03 2.66
C GLN A 138 -11.09 -17.86 1.86
N LEU A 139 -12.25 -18.21 2.42
CA LEU A 139 -13.54 -18.00 1.76
C LEU A 139 -13.81 -16.50 1.53
N LEU A 140 -13.56 -15.67 2.54
CA LEU A 140 -13.65 -14.21 2.42
C LEU A 140 -12.70 -13.67 1.35
N LEU A 141 -11.46 -14.17 1.32
CA LEU A 141 -10.45 -13.78 0.34
C LEU A 141 -10.85 -14.12 -1.09
N ARG A 142 -11.45 -15.29 -1.34
CA ARG A 142 -11.98 -15.68 -2.67
C ARG A 142 -13.06 -14.71 -3.15
N VAL A 143 -13.91 -14.23 -2.25
CA VAL A 143 -14.94 -13.23 -2.59
C VAL A 143 -14.28 -11.89 -2.96
N ILE A 144 -13.31 -11.41 -2.19
CA ILE A 144 -12.70 -10.08 -2.36
C ILE A 144 -11.45 -10.04 -3.25
N GLU A 145 -11.04 -11.19 -3.81
CA GLU A 145 -9.85 -11.37 -4.64
C GLU A 145 -9.59 -10.24 -5.66
N PRO A 146 -10.56 -9.75 -6.47
CA PRO A 146 -10.26 -8.72 -7.46
C PRO A 146 -9.94 -7.33 -6.86
N PHE A 147 -10.17 -7.13 -5.57
CA PHE A 147 -9.99 -5.85 -4.87
C PHE A 147 -8.75 -5.80 -3.97
N VAL A 148 -8.11 -6.95 -3.77
CA VAL A 148 -7.06 -7.17 -2.78
C VAL A 148 -5.89 -7.91 -3.41
N ALA A 149 -4.68 -7.58 -2.98
CA ALA A 149 -3.48 -8.37 -3.20
C ALA A 149 -3.05 -8.95 -1.85
N TYR A 150 -2.74 -10.25 -1.79
CA TYR A 150 -2.38 -10.89 -0.53
C TYR A 150 -1.29 -11.95 -0.65
N GLY A 151 -0.68 -12.24 0.50
CA GLY A 151 -0.09 -13.54 0.85
C GLY A 151 1.04 -13.37 1.87
N ASN A 152 2.04 -14.24 1.84
CA ASN A 152 2.95 -14.47 2.96
C ASN A 152 4.02 -13.38 3.12
N PRO A 153 4.03 -12.65 4.26
CA PRO A 153 5.11 -11.73 4.57
C PRO A 153 6.35 -12.49 5.09
N SER A 154 7.53 -11.95 4.86
CA SER A 154 8.76 -12.39 5.55
C SER A 154 8.87 -11.75 6.94
N LEU A 155 9.62 -12.36 7.86
CA LEU A 155 9.90 -11.79 9.18
C LEU A 155 10.48 -10.37 9.10
N SER A 156 11.41 -10.13 8.16
CA SER A 156 11.96 -8.79 7.90
C SER A 156 10.88 -7.78 7.51
N THR A 157 9.92 -8.19 6.66
CA THR A 157 8.81 -7.35 6.23
C THR A 157 7.87 -7.03 7.39
N ILE A 158 7.52 -8.03 8.22
CA ILE A 158 6.68 -7.84 9.40
C ILE A 158 7.33 -6.83 10.34
N ARG A 159 8.61 -7.04 10.65
CA ARG A 159 9.40 -6.16 11.50
C ARG A 159 9.39 -4.73 10.98
N GLU A 160 9.73 -4.51 9.71
CA GLU A 160 9.71 -3.18 9.11
C GLU A 160 8.34 -2.50 9.14
N LEU A 161 7.27 -3.27 8.92
CA LEU A 161 5.90 -2.75 8.96
C LEU A 161 5.51 -2.30 10.37
N VAL A 162 5.78 -3.12 11.38
CA VAL A 162 5.46 -2.78 12.78
C VAL A 162 6.28 -1.58 13.24
N PHE A 163 7.58 -1.54 12.95
CA PHE A 163 8.42 -0.40 13.37
C PHE A 163 8.10 0.90 12.63
N LYS A 164 7.94 0.88 11.30
CA LYS A 164 7.79 2.11 10.51
C LYS A 164 6.34 2.58 10.39
N LYS A 165 5.38 1.65 10.47
CA LYS A 165 3.97 1.90 10.18
C LYS A 165 3.03 1.37 11.26
N GLY A 166 3.55 0.84 12.37
CA GLY A 166 2.77 0.39 13.51
C GLY A 166 2.08 1.54 14.21
N PHE A 167 0.75 1.45 14.27
CA PHE A 167 -0.07 2.32 15.09
C PHE A 167 -0.95 1.44 15.96
N ALA A 168 -1.05 1.79 17.23
CA ALA A 168 -1.97 1.19 18.18
C ALA A 168 -3.32 1.90 18.14
N ARG A 169 -4.37 1.15 18.45
CA ARG A 169 -5.70 1.68 18.71
C ARG A 169 -5.91 1.76 20.22
N ILE A 170 -5.73 2.96 20.77
CA ILE A 170 -5.88 3.25 22.21
C ILE A 170 -7.06 4.21 22.36
N ASP A 171 -8.05 3.85 23.18
CA ASP A 171 -9.27 4.63 23.42
C ASP A 171 -10.00 5.08 22.14
N GLY A 172 -9.98 4.22 21.12
CA GLY A 172 -10.57 4.50 19.81
C GLY A 172 -9.77 5.48 18.94
N LYS A 173 -8.64 6.00 19.42
CA LYS A 173 -7.73 6.87 18.68
C LYS A 173 -6.57 6.07 18.09
N LYS A 174 -6.05 6.57 16.97
CA LYS A 174 -4.87 6.01 16.30
C LYS A 174 -3.62 6.68 16.87
N THR A 175 -2.84 5.95 17.66
CA THR A 175 -1.64 6.44 18.35
C THR A 175 -0.40 5.70 17.83
N ALA A 176 0.70 6.42 17.63
CA ALA A 176 1.95 5.80 17.21
C ALA A 176 2.58 5.04 18.39
N ILE A 177 3.13 3.85 18.15
CA ILE A 177 3.83 3.11 19.20
C ILE A 177 5.23 3.72 19.36
N GLN A 178 5.51 4.27 20.54
CA GLN A 178 6.74 5.00 20.86
C GLN A 178 7.57 4.32 21.95
N SER A 179 6.91 3.74 22.96
CA SER A 179 7.55 3.07 24.09
C SER A 179 6.95 1.67 24.28
N ASN A 180 7.74 0.76 24.88
CA ASN A 180 7.26 -0.57 25.26
C ASN A 180 6.24 -0.52 26.39
N THR A 181 6.29 0.51 27.24
CA THR A 181 5.31 0.71 28.33
C THR A 181 3.88 0.77 27.81
N MET A 182 3.64 1.42 26.66
CA MET A 182 2.31 1.47 26.04
C MET A 182 1.83 0.10 25.54
N VAL A 183 2.74 -0.81 25.20
CA VAL A 183 2.39 -2.16 24.78
C VAL A 183 2.03 -2.99 26.01
N GLU A 184 2.86 -2.93 27.05
CA GLU A 184 2.67 -3.62 28.32
C GLU A 184 1.36 -3.21 29.02
N GLU A 185 1.02 -1.92 29.03
CA GLU A 185 -0.24 -1.43 29.64
C GLU A 185 -1.50 -2.04 28.99
N HIS A 186 -1.47 -2.37 27.70
CA HIS A 186 -2.64 -2.86 26.97
C HIS A 186 -2.65 -4.38 26.71
N LEU A 187 -1.47 -4.99 26.62
CA LEU A 187 -1.31 -6.41 26.28
C LEU A 187 -0.54 -7.21 27.35
N GLY A 188 -0.17 -6.58 28.47
CA GLY A 188 0.55 -7.22 29.57
C GLY A 188 -0.21 -8.39 30.17
N GLU A 189 -1.55 -8.31 30.24
CA GLU A 189 -2.42 -9.44 30.66
C GLU A 189 -2.25 -10.69 29.79
N LYS A 190 -1.84 -10.51 28.53
CA LYS A 190 -1.65 -11.57 27.54
C LYS A 190 -0.20 -12.01 27.43
N GLY A 191 0.68 -11.49 28.29
CA GLY A 191 2.11 -11.79 28.29
C GLY A 191 2.89 -11.15 27.13
N VAL A 192 2.34 -10.12 26.48
CA VAL A 192 3.02 -9.37 25.41
C VAL A 192 3.50 -8.05 25.99
N ILE A 193 4.80 -7.94 26.24
CA ILE A 193 5.40 -6.81 26.97
C ILE A 193 6.02 -5.81 26.00
N CYS A 194 6.67 -6.31 24.94
CA CYS A 194 7.41 -5.47 24.02
C CYS A 194 6.93 -5.57 22.56
N LEU A 195 7.44 -4.66 21.72
CA LEU A 195 7.19 -4.69 20.28
C LEU A 195 7.71 -5.96 19.60
N GLU A 196 8.79 -6.56 20.11
CA GLU A 196 9.33 -7.80 19.53
C GLU A 196 8.40 -8.98 19.81
N ASP A 197 7.75 -9.02 20.97
CA ASP A 197 6.72 -10.03 21.30
C ASP A 197 5.53 -9.92 20.35
N ILE A 198 5.11 -8.69 19.99
CA ILE A 198 4.07 -8.47 18.95
C ILE A 198 4.52 -9.08 17.62
N ILE A 199 5.76 -8.85 17.20
CA ILE A 199 6.29 -9.37 15.94
C ILE A 199 6.35 -10.90 15.98
N HIS A 200 6.79 -11.47 17.10
CA HIS A 200 6.83 -12.90 17.33
C HIS A 200 5.44 -13.51 17.20
N GLU A 201 4.46 -12.97 17.94
CA GLU A 201 3.08 -13.45 17.97
C GLU A 201 2.41 -13.39 16.59
N ILE A 202 2.69 -12.35 15.80
CA ILE A 202 2.20 -12.23 14.42
C ILE A 202 2.86 -13.28 13.52
N CYS A 203 4.17 -13.46 13.62
CA CYS A 203 4.92 -14.36 12.74
C CYS A 203 4.57 -15.83 12.97
N THR A 204 4.42 -16.24 14.24
CA THR A 204 4.09 -17.62 14.60
C THR A 204 2.60 -17.91 14.54
N VAL A 205 1.76 -16.86 14.52
CA VAL A 205 0.31 -16.93 14.74
C VAL A 205 0.02 -17.62 16.07
N GLY A 206 0.44 -16.96 17.15
CA GLY A 206 0.27 -17.46 18.51
C GLY A 206 -1.18 -17.35 19.04
N PRO A 207 -1.44 -17.84 20.25
CA PRO A 207 -2.78 -17.88 20.84
C PRO A 207 -3.40 -16.48 21.04
N ASN A 208 -2.57 -15.45 21.22
CA ASN A 208 -2.99 -14.07 21.45
C ASN A 208 -2.99 -13.23 20.15
N PHE A 209 -2.90 -13.86 18.98
CA PHE A 209 -2.91 -13.19 17.68
C PHE A 209 -4.13 -12.27 17.48
N ALA A 210 -5.32 -12.70 17.89
CA ALA A 210 -6.54 -11.90 17.79
C ALA A 210 -6.44 -10.59 18.62
N ALA A 211 -5.83 -10.66 19.80
CA ALA A 211 -5.62 -9.49 20.65
C ALA A 211 -4.61 -8.52 20.05
N VAL A 212 -3.48 -9.02 19.57
CA VAL A 212 -2.44 -8.22 18.94
C VAL A 212 -2.97 -7.55 17.67
N THR A 213 -3.71 -8.29 16.84
CA THR A 213 -4.32 -7.72 15.64
C THR A 213 -5.41 -6.70 15.98
N GLN A 214 -6.16 -6.85 17.08
CA GLN A 214 -7.13 -5.86 17.54
C GLN A 214 -6.46 -4.57 18.02
N PHE A 215 -5.35 -4.71 18.76
CA PHE A 215 -4.52 -3.60 19.23
C PHE A 215 -3.91 -2.81 18.06
N LEU A 216 -3.41 -3.51 17.04
CA LEU A 216 -2.86 -2.87 15.85
C LEU A 216 -3.95 -2.27 14.95
N CYS A 217 -3.73 -1.04 14.50
CA CYS A 217 -4.48 -0.44 13.42
C CYS A 217 -4.08 -1.04 12.06
N ALA A 218 -4.99 -0.98 11.09
CA ALA A 218 -4.65 -1.29 9.70
C ALA A 218 -3.51 -0.39 9.20
N PHE A 219 -2.52 -1.01 8.55
CA PHE A 219 -1.32 -0.36 8.04
C PHE A 219 -1.66 0.49 6.82
N THR A 220 -1.26 1.77 6.85
CA THR A 220 -1.43 2.68 5.71
C THR A 220 -0.20 2.61 4.80
N MET A 221 -0.36 1.96 3.65
CA MET A 221 0.70 1.73 2.68
C MET A 221 0.72 2.81 1.59
N SER A 222 1.91 3.06 1.04
CA SER A 222 2.06 3.87 -0.17
C SER A 222 1.80 3.03 -1.41
N SER A 223 1.48 3.70 -2.53
CA SER A 223 1.50 3.03 -3.83
C SER A 223 2.89 2.42 -4.10
N PRO A 224 2.97 1.28 -4.80
CA PRO A 224 4.25 0.74 -5.25
C PRO A 224 4.95 1.75 -6.18
N ARG A 225 6.27 1.86 -6.07
CA ARG A 225 7.09 2.84 -6.83
C ARG A 225 6.93 2.69 -8.33
N ASN A 226 6.88 1.45 -8.82
CA ASN A 226 6.76 1.13 -10.24
C ASN A 226 5.30 1.06 -10.73
N GLY A 227 4.34 1.47 -9.90
CA GLY A 227 2.92 1.36 -10.21
C GLY A 227 2.40 -0.08 -10.20
N TRP A 228 1.16 -0.25 -10.64
CA TRP A 228 0.50 -1.55 -10.77
C TRP A 228 0.49 -1.94 -12.25
N GLN A 229 1.00 -3.12 -12.59
CA GLN A 229 1.04 -3.63 -13.97
C GLN A 229 -0.39 -3.87 -14.52
N LYS A 230 -1.20 -4.65 -13.78
CA LYS A 230 -2.64 -4.85 -14.05
C LYS A 230 -3.39 -4.92 -12.72
N LYS A 231 -4.50 -4.19 -12.61
CA LYS A 231 -5.29 -4.11 -11.35
C LYS A 231 -6.48 -5.07 -11.28
N VAL A 232 -6.98 -5.53 -12.43
CA VAL A 232 -8.31 -6.20 -12.52
C VAL A 232 -8.25 -7.52 -13.29
N SER A 233 -7.11 -7.91 -13.88
CA SER A 233 -6.96 -9.29 -14.31
C SER A 233 -6.82 -10.15 -13.05
N GLY A 234 -7.74 -11.10 -12.86
CA GLY A 234 -7.66 -12.08 -11.77
C GLY A 234 -6.24 -12.61 -11.68
N PHE A 235 -5.75 -12.81 -10.46
CA PHE A 235 -4.41 -13.26 -10.20
C PHE A 235 -4.30 -14.72 -10.64
N ILE A 236 -4.24 -14.96 -11.95
CA ILE A 236 -3.87 -16.25 -12.52
C ILE A 236 -2.41 -16.41 -12.13
N GLN A 237 -2.20 -17.24 -11.12
CA GLN A 237 -0.94 -17.75 -10.65
C GLN A 237 -0.16 -18.27 -11.87
N THR A 238 0.61 -17.37 -12.47
CA THR A 238 1.50 -17.68 -13.58
C THR A 238 2.64 -18.44 -12.93
N ARG A 239 2.63 -19.79 -13.07
CA ARG A 239 3.64 -20.86 -12.85
C ARG A 239 5.07 -20.55 -12.33
N ARG A 240 5.29 -19.46 -11.62
CA ARG A 240 6.50 -19.06 -10.91
C ARG A 240 6.00 -18.38 -9.65
N GLY A 241 5.90 -19.19 -8.58
CA GLY A 241 5.66 -18.70 -7.23
C GLY A 241 6.78 -17.75 -6.83
N VAL A 242 6.61 -16.49 -7.18
CA VAL A 242 7.53 -15.42 -6.81
C VAL A 242 6.62 -14.27 -6.39
N TRP A 243 6.45 -14.15 -5.08
CA TRP A 243 6.41 -12.83 -4.45
C TRP A 243 7.36 -11.96 -5.25
N LEU A 244 6.89 -10.91 -5.92
CA LEU A 244 7.81 -9.91 -6.47
C LEU A 244 8.68 -9.49 -5.30
N SER A 245 9.87 -10.10 -5.27
CA SER A 245 10.84 -9.95 -4.24
C SER A 245 11.09 -8.47 -4.21
N TRP A 246 11.05 -7.88 -3.03
CA TRP A 246 11.65 -6.59 -2.75
C TRP A 246 13.19 -6.69 -2.89
N LYS A 247 13.68 -7.24 -4.01
CA LYS A 247 15.06 -7.15 -4.46
C LYS A 247 15.10 -6.08 -5.52
N CYS A 248 15.59 -4.93 -5.07
CA CYS A 248 16.21 -3.90 -5.90
C CYS A 248 17.08 -4.58 -6.96
N HIS A 249 16.64 -4.59 -8.23
CA HIS A 249 17.54 -4.84 -9.35
C HIS A 249 18.18 -3.50 -9.71
N GLN A 250 19.32 -3.21 -9.09
CA GLN A 250 20.30 -2.31 -9.66
C GLN A 250 21.07 -3.08 -10.73
N ARG A 251 20.85 -2.75 -12.00
CA ARG A 251 21.88 -2.63 -13.05
C ARG A 251 21.21 -2.22 -14.37
N THR A 252 21.42 -0.97 -14.75
CA THR A 252 22.26 -0.52 -15.88
C THR A 252 21.55 -0.65 -17.23
N GLY A 253 21.35 0.49 -17.87
CA GLY A 253 20.61 0.62 -19.12
C GLY A 253 21.26 -0.13 -20.27
N CYS A 254 20.43 -0.47 -21.25
CA CYS A 254 20.71 -0.37 -22.68
C CYS A 254 19.38 -0.53 -23.47
N PRO A 255 19.34 -0.04 -24.72
CA PRO A 255 18.11 0.40 -25.38
C PRO A 255 17.36 -0.75 -26.09
N LEU A 256 16.07 -0.49 -26.35
CA LEU A 256 15.19 -1.31 -27.18
C LEU A 256 15.80 -1.59 -28.57
N PRO A 257 15.61 -2.79 -29.12
CA PRO A 257 15.45 -2.97 -30.56
C PRO A 257 13.98 -3.22 -30.91
N LEU A 258 13.57 -2.53 -31.97
CA LEU A 258 12.36 -2.79 -32.75
C LEU A 258 12.48 -4.15 -33.48
N GLU A 259 11.31 -4.64 -33.91
CA GLU A 259 11.08 -5.73 -34.88
C GLU A 259 10.88 -7.16 -34.32
N SER A 260 9.63 -7.61 -34.41
CA SER A 260 9.20 -9.01 -34.61
C SER A 260 9.42 -9.42 -36.09
N PRO A 261 9.32 -10.69 -36.53
CA PRO A 261 8.69 -11.85 -35.87
C PRO A 261 9.45 -13.20 -36.01
N ASN A 262 9.15 -14.19 -35.17
CA ASN A 262 8.67 -15.52 -35.57
C ASN A 262 8.64 -16.51 -34.40
N LEU A 263 7.63 -17.37 -34.47
CA LEU A 263 7.32 -18.47 -33.57
C LEU A 263 8.23 -19.66 -33.88
N VAL A 264 8.40 -20.53 -32.88
CA VAL A 264 9.13 -21.82 -32.88
C VAL A 264 10.61 -21.70 -32.51
N ASP A 265 11.05 -22.62 -31.64
CA ASP A 265 12.41 -22.80 -31.09
C ASP A 265 12.80 -21.98 -29.85
N PHE A 266 12.41 -22.46 -28.66
CA PHE A 266 13.22 -22.37 -27.44
C PHE A 266 12.70 -23.39 -26.40
N LEU A 267 12.63 -24.67 -26.80
CA LEU A 267 12.50 -25.83 -25.93
C LEU A 267 13.73 -26.73 -26.13
N SER A 268 14.87 -26.23 -25.69
CA SER A 268 16.07 -27.02 -25.41
C SER A 268 17.02 -26.08 -24.69
N ASP A 269 17.20 -26.34 -23.40
CA ASP A 269 18.40 -26.07 -22.59
C ASP A 269 17.98 -26.04 -21.11
N CYS A 270 17.40 -27.16 -20.69
CA CYS A 270 17.51 -27.65 -19.32
C CYS A 270 18.78 -28.50 -19.26
N SER A 271 19.89 -27.93 -18.81
CA SER A 271 20.92 -28.66 -18.04
C SER A 271 22.01 -27.67 -17.66
N VAL A 272 22.67 -27.95 -16.55
CA VAL A 272 23.90 -27.31 -16.07
C VAL A 272 23.67 -25.93 -15.40
N TYR A 273 23.57 -25.92 -14.08
CA TYR A 273 24.69 -25.60 -13.19
C TYR A 273 24.23 -25.75 -11.74
N ASN A 274 24.71 -26.84 -11.15
CA ASN A 274 24.91 -27.00 -9.72
C ASN A 274 26.02 -26.02 -9.29
N THR A 275 26.15 -25.78 -7.97
CA THR A 275 27.35 -25.26 -7.26
C THR A 275 27.22 -23.87 -6.56
N ILE A 276 26.98 -23.93 -5.24
CA ILE A 276 27.70 -23.28 -4.11
C ILE A 276 27.90 -21.74 -4.11
N PHE A 277 27.40 -21.05 -3.07
CA PHE A 277 28.24 -20.46 -1.99
C PHE A 277 27.37 -19.86 -0.85
N TYR A 278 27.73 -20.26 0.38
CA TYR A 278 27.46 -19.56 1.64
C TYR A 278 28.22 -18.23 1.68
N ILE A 279 27.59 -17.16 2.16
CA ILE A 279 27.84 -16.37 3.40
C ILE A 279 26.62 -15.45 3.56
#